data_AF-A0A7I7WCY1-F1
#
_entry.id   AF-A0A7I7WCY1-F1
#
_cell.length_a   1.000
_cell.length_b   1.000
_cell.length_c   1.000
_cell.angle_alpha   90.00
_cell.angle_beta   90.00
_cell.angle_gamma   90.00
#
_symmetry.space_group_name_H-M   'P 1'
#
loop_
_entity.id
_entity.type
_entity.pdbx_description
1 polymer ?
#
loop_
_entity_poly.entity_id
_entity_poly.type
_entity_poly.pdbx_seq_one_letter_code
_entity_poly.pdbx_strand_id
1 'polypeptide(L)'
;MQVLTAPGSFGHSDCERVVVGAALAQPVLAVTSLAYVAAGVAVLVWAARVKAPLAAAAGAALVAVGSGSFAYHGPQPSWAKFAHDWSIVAAGAVYTAGLARSARRQRWSTWAAPAGVLAVGLAAYAAGRSGSPLCRPDSLWQYHGAWHILSAAAAGWAAPAMAPGGRGMQRDRM
;
A
#
# COMPACT_ATOMS: atom_id res chain seq x y z
N MET A 1 -9.27 -24.30 -32.01
CA MET A 1 -9.42 -24.39 -30.54
C MET A 1 -9.04 -23.05 -29.96
N GLN A 2 -10.01 -22.28 -29.47
CA GLN A 2 -9.74 -21.04 -28.76
C GLN A 2 -9.07 -21.39 -27.44
N VAL A 3 -7.85 -20.89 -27.23
CA VAL A 3 -7.17 -20.92 -25.94
C VAL A 3 -7.90 -19.92 -25.05
N LEU A 4 -8.97 -20.38 -24.40
CA LEU A 4 -9.54 -19.71 -23.25
C LEU A 4 -8.49 -19.82 -22.14
N THR A 5 -7.64 -18.81 -22.01
CA THR A 5 -6.82 -18.63 -20.83
C THR A 5 -7.76 -18.66 -19.63
N ALA A 6 -7.62 -19.66 -18.76
CA ALA A 6 -8.32 -19.68 -17.49
C ALA A 6 -8.17 -18.29 -16.84
N PRO A 7 -9.25 -17.69 -16.30
CA PRO A 7 -9.13 -16.41 -15.61
C PRO A 7 -7.98 -16.54 -14.62
N GLY A 8 -6.95 -15.71 -14.78
CA GLY A 8 -5.73 -15.77 -13.99
C GLY A 8 -6.13 -15.81 -12.54
N SER A 9 -5.89 -16.95 -11.90
CA SER A 9 -6.50 -17.24 -10.63
C SER A 9 -5.88 -16.35 -9.55
N PHE A 10 -6.74 -15.73 -8.75
CA PHE A 10 -6.37 -14.68 -7.79
C PHE A 10 -5.40 -15.21 -6.73
N GLY A 11 -4.32 -14.46 -6.46
CA GLY A 11 -3.43 -14.73 -5.34
C GLY A 11 -2.57 -15.99 -5.44
N HIS A 12 -2.49 -16.67 -6.59
CA HIS A 12 -1.69 -17.91 -6.74
C HIS A 12 -0.19 -17.72 -6.53
N SER A 13 0.27 -16.49 -6.65
CA SER A 13 1.66 -16.14 -6.42
C SER A 13 1.97 -15.83 -4.95
N ASP A 14 0.94 -15.76 -4.11
CA ASP A 14 1.07 -15.52 -2.69
C ASP A 14 1.21 -16.84 -1.95
N CYS A 15 1.90 -16.82 -0.82
CA CYS A 15 2.11 -18.01 -0.03
C CYS A 15 0.81 -18.53 0.62
N GLU A 16 -0.07 -17.64 1.10
CA GLU A 16 -1.29 -18.05 1.80
C GLU A 16 -2.20 -18.88 0.91
N ARG A 17 -2.67 -20.01 1.43
CA ARG A 17 -3.60 -20.91 0.73
C ARG A 17 -4.88 -20.18 0.34
N VAL A 18 -5.26 -20.32 -0.93
CA VAL A 18 -6.54 -19.82 -1.45
C VAL A 18 -7.65 -20.82 -1.14
N VAL A 19 -8.67 -20.40 -0.40
CA VAL A 19 -9.87 -21.19 -0.08
C VAL A 19 -11.02 -20.74 -0.97
N VAL A 20 -11.24 -21.48 -2.06
CA VAL A 20 -12.29 -21.17 -3.05
C VAL A 20 -13.67 -21.25 -2.42
N GLY A 21 -14.51 -20.24 -2.67
CA GLY A 21 -15.89 -20.17 -2.17
C GLY A 21 -16.02 -19.69 -0.72
N ALA A 22 -14.92 -19.42 -0.01
CA ALA A 22 -14.96 -18.77 1.28
C ALA A 22 -15.26 -17.27 1.15
N ALA A 23 -15.80 -16.66 2.21
CA ALA A 23 -16.00 -15.20 2.27
C ALA A 23 -14.68 -14.42 2.16
N LEU A 24 -13.61 -14.99 2.71
CA LEU A 24 -12.24 -14.52 2.54
C LEU A 24 -11.39 -15.66 1.99
N ALA A 25 -10.95 -15.56 0.75
CA ALA A 25 -10.17 -16.59 0.08
C ALA A 25 -8.76 -16.73 0.69
N GLN A 26 -8.17 -15.63 1.15
CA GLN A 26 -6.89 -15.53 1.85
C GLN A 26 -7.07 -14.62 3.07
N PRO A 27 -7.59 -15.16 4.19
CA PRO A 27 -7.99 -14.37 5.36
C PRO A 27 -6.90 -13.46 5.94
N VAL A 28 -5.65 -13.92 6.04
CA VAL A 28 -4.56 -13.13 6.63
C VAL A 28 -4.21 -11.96 5.73
N LEU A 29 -4.05 -12.19 4.43
CA LEU A 29 -3.73 -11.14 3.46
C LEU A 29 -4.89 -10.15 3.31
N ALA A 30 -6.14 -10.62 3.33
CA ALA A 30 -7.31 -9.76 3.33
C ALA A 30 -7.35 -8.87 4.57
N VAL A 31 -7.20 -9.42 5.79
CA VAL A 31 -7.26 -8.61 7.01
C VAL A 31 -6.08 -7.63 7.10
N THR A 32 -4.87 -8.06 6.78
CA THR A 32 -3.67 -7.20 6.87
C THR A 32 -3.69 -6.05 5.87
N SER A 33 -4.39 -6.17 4.73
CA SER A 33 -4.52 -5.07 3.76
C SER A 33 -5.31 -3.87 4.32
N LEU A 34 -6.11 -4.06 5.37
CA LEU A 34 -6.79 -2.98 6.08
C LEU A 34 -5.82 -2.00 6.74
N ALA A 35 -4.54 -2.37 6.92
CA ALA A 35 -3.51 -1.44 7.36
C ALA A 35 -3.33 -0.25 6.40
N TYR A 36 -3.49 -0.46 5.08
CA TYR A 36 -3.47 0.65 4.13
C TYR A 36 -4.68 1.57 4.31
N VAL A 37 -5.87 1.01 4.60
CA VAL A 37 -7.07 1.82 4.87
C VAL A 37 -6.87 2.66 6.13
N ALA A 38 -6.39 2.05 7.22
CA ALA A 38 -6.11 2.76 8.46
C ALA A 38 -5.07 3.89 8.27
N ALA A 39 -3.94 3.58 7.62
CA ALA A 39 -2.91 4.57 7.30
C ALA A 39 -3.45 5.69 6.39
N GLY A 40 -4.21 5.33 5.35
CA GLY A 40 -4.80 6.27 4.40
C GLY A 40 -5.81 7.22 5.06
N VAL A 41 -6.68 6.72 5.94
CA VAL A 41 -7.62 7.55 6.72
C VAL A 41 -6.85 8.48 7.66
N ALA A 42 -5.83 7.99 8.37
CA ALA A 42 -5.01 8.84 9.23
C ALA A 42 -4.32 9.97 8.45
N VAL A 43 -3.77 9.66 7.27
CA VAL A 43 -3.16 10.64 6.36
C VAL A 43 -4.20 11.64 5.85
N LEU A 44 -5.40 11.19 5.44
CA LEU A 44 -6.48 12.06 4.97
C LEU A 44 -6.91 13.05 6.05
N VAL A 45 -7.17 12.57 7.26
CA VAL A 45 -7.58 13.38 8.41
C VAL A 45 -6.50 14.41 8.74
N TRP A 46 -5.22 14.02 8.77
CA TRP A 46 -4.12 14.93 8.99
C TRP A 46 -3.97 15.95 7.85
N ALA A 47 -3.98 15.50 6.59
CA ALA A 47 -3.79 16.33 5.41
C ALA A 47 -4.91 17.39 5.25
N ALA A 48 -6.14 17.05 5.64
CA ALA A 48 -7.25 18.00 5.68
C ALA A 48 -6.99 19.14 6.67
N ARG A 49 -6.44 18.84 7.86
CA ARG A 49 -6.09 19.85 8.88
C ARG A 49 -5.01 20.82 8.41
N VAL A 50 -4.00 20.32 7.68
CA VAL A 50 -2.87 21.14 7.20
C VAL A 50 -3.03 21.62 5.75
N LYS A 51 -4.20 21.41 5.14
CA LYS A 51 -4.52 21.76 3.74
C LYS A 51 -3.43 21.31 2.74
N ALA A 52 -3.04 20.04 2.82
CA ALA A 52 -2.01 19.44 1.99
C ALA A 52 -2.61 18.52 0.90
N PRO A 53 -3.01 19.04 -0.28
CA PRO A 53 -3.75 18.26 -1.28
C PRO A 53 -2.97 17.05 -1.82
N LEU A 54 -1.65 17.15 -1.98
CA LEU A 54 -0.83 16.03 -2.45
C LEU A 54 -0.76 14.90 -1.40
N ALA A 55 -0.70 15.26 -0.11
CA ALA A 55 -0.78 14.26 0.96
C ALA A 55 -2.19 13.67 1.08
N ALA A 56 -3.24 14.47 0.87
CA ALA A 56 -4.61 13.96 0.80
C ALA A 56 -4.79 12.96 -0.34
N ALA A 57 -4.21 13.24 -1.53
CA ALA A 57 -4.18 12.30 -2.64
C ALA A 57 -3.44 10.99 -2.26
N ALA A 58 -2.34 11.08 -1.50
CA ALA A 58 -1.63 9.90 -1.00
C ALA A 58 -2.48 9.08 -0.02
N GLY A 59 -3.20 9.74 0.89
CA GLY A 59 -4.13 9.08 1.81
C GLY A 59 -5.30 8.40 1.07
N ALA A 60 -5.89 9.07 0.08
CA ALA A 60 -6.94 8.48 -0.76
C ALA A 60 -6.43 7.28 -1.56
N ALA A 61 -5.22 7.36 -2.14
CA ALA A 61 -4.61 6.26 -2.84
C ALA A 61 -4.35 5.06 -1.91
N LEU A 62 -3.94 5.28 -0.67
CA LEU A 62 -3.77 4.20 0.32
C LEU A 62 -5.10 3.53 0.68
N VAL A 63 -6.18 4.30 0.89
CA VAL A 63 -7.52 3.72 1.10
C VAL A 63 -7.94 2.88 -0.11
N ALA A 64 -7.67 3.35 -1.34
CA ALA A 64 -7.96 2.59 -2.55
C ALA A 64 -7.15 1.28 -2.64
N VAL A 65 -5.85 1.32 -2.31
CA VAL A 65 -4.98 0.13 -2.25
C VAL A 65 -5.49 -0.88 -1.24
N GLY A 66 -5.83 -0.43 -0.02
CA GLY A 66 -6.36 -1.31 1.03
C GLY A 66 -7.68 -1.95 0.64
N SER A 67 -8.63 -1.17 0.12
CA SER A 67 -9.93 -1.69 -0.33
C SER A 67 -9.79 -2.64 -1.54
N GLY A 68 -8.95 -2.30 -2.51
CA GLY A 68 -8.68 -3.15 -3.67
C GLY A 68 -8.00 -4.46 -3.29
N SER A 69 -7.02 -4.41 -2.40
CA SER A 69 -6.30 -5.58 -1.86
C SER A 69 -7.20 -6.45 -0.97
N PHE A 70 -8.06 -5.85 -0.14
CA PHE A 70 -9.09 -6.60 0.60
C PHE A 70 -10.02 -7.35 -0.35
N ALA A 71 -10.48 -6.71 -1.43
CA ALA A 71 -11.31 -7.37 -2.43
C ALA A 71 -10.56 -8.51 -3.17
N TYR A 72 -9.27 -8.31 -3.46
CA TYR A 72 -8.41 -9.27 -4.17
C TYR A 72 -8.08 -10.53 -3.35
N HIS A 73 -7.82 -10.38 -2.06
CA HIS A 73 -7.49 -11.50 -1.18
C HIS A 73 -8.73 -12.07 -0.46
N GLY A 74 -9.78 -11.27 -0.30
CA GLY A 74 -11.00 -11.66 0.40
C GLY A 74 -12.05 -12.26 -0.54
N PRO A 75 -13.09 -11.50 -0.92
CA PRO A 75 -14.25 -12.02 -1.66
C PRO A 75 -14.00 -12.32 -3.14
N GLN A 76 -12.90 -11.83 -3.73
CA GLN A 76 -12.49 -12.10 -5.12
C GLN A 76 -13.58 -11.89 -6.20
N PRO A 77 -14.36 -10.78 -6.19
CA PRO A 77 -15.26 -10.47 -7.29
C PRO A 77 -14.48 -10.26 -8.61
N SER A 78 -15.16 -10.36 -9.74
CA SER A 78 -14.54 -10.28 -11.08
C SER A 78 -13.72 -8.99 -11.33
N TRP A 79 -14.06 -7.90 -10.65
CA TRP A 79 -13.35 -6.61 -10.74
C TRP A 79 -12.16 -6.47 -9.77
N ALA A 80 -11.97 -7.41 -8.83
CA ALA A 80 -11.00 -7.26 -7.75
C ALA A 80 -9.56 -7.09 -8.26
N LYS A 81 -9.19 -7.80 -9.33
CA LYS A 81 -7.84 -7.72 -9.91
C LYS A 81 -7.58 -6.34 -10.46
N PHE A 82 -8.56 -5.81 -11.18
CA PHE A 82 -8.49 -4.48 -11.74
C PHE A 82 -8.38 -3.43 -10.62
N ALA A 83 -9.25 -3.49 -9.60
CA ALA A 83 -9.23 -2.54 -8.48
C ALA A 83 -7.91 -2.60 -7.69
N HIS A 84 -7.38 -3.79 -7.46
CA HIS A 84 -6.08 -4.00 -6.80
C HIS A 84 -4.93 -3.38 -7.59
N ASP A 85 -4.75 -3.79 -8.85
CA ASP A 85 -3.56 -3.41 -9.62
C ASP A 85 -3.55 -1.90 -9.92
N TRP A 86 -4.69 -1.33 -10.31
CA TRP A 86 -4.77 0.08 -10.66
C TRP A 86 -4.67 1.02 -9.46
N SER A 87 -5.12 0.60 -8.27
CA SER A 87 -4.91 1.39 -7.06
C SER A 87 -3.44 1.46 -6.67
N ILE A 88 -2.67 0.38 -6.86
CA ILE A 88 -1.21 0.37 -6.67
C ILE A 88 -0.53 1.30 -7.67
N VAL A 89 -0.91 1.25 -8.96
CA VAL A 89 -0.38 2.18 -9.97
C VAL A 89 -0.67 3.63 -9.60
N ALA A 90 -1.90 3.93 -9.16
CA ALA A 90 -2.27 5.28 -8.72
C ALA A 90 -1.46 5.74 -7.50
N ALA A 91 -1.27 4.87 -6.50
CA ALA A 91 -0.40 5.16 -5.36
C ALA A 91 1.04 5.44 -5.82
N GLY A 92 1.61 4.59 -6.68
CA GLY A 92 2.94 4.77 -7.24
C GLY A 92 3.11 6.14 -7.94
N ALA A 93 2.12 6.55 -8.73
CA ALA A 93 2.11 7.86 -9.39
C ALA A 93 2.13 9.02 -8.38
N VAL A 94 1.29 8.95 -7.32
CA VAL A 94 1.23 9.99 -6.28
C VAL A 94 2.55 10.07 -5.50
N TYR A 95 3.10 8.94 -5.06
CA TYR A 95 4.37 8.93 -4.32
C TYR A 95 5.55 9.38 -5.20
N THR A 96 5.54 9.06 -6.49
CA THR A 96 6.53 9.57 -7.45
C THR A 96 6.45 11.09 -7.59
N ALA A 97 5.24 11.65 -7.69
CA ALA A 97 5.04 13.10 -7.71
C ALA A 97 5.51 13.77 -6.39
N GLY A 98 5.24 13.12 -5.25
CA GLY A 98 5.71 13.53 -3.92
C GLY A 98 7.23 13.57 -3.81
N LEU A 99 7.89 12.51 -4.27
CA LEU A 99 9.35 12.40 -4.28
C LEU A 99 9.97 13.44 -5.22
N ALA A 100 9.45 13.58 -6.44
CA ALA A 100 9.93 14.57 -7.41
C ALA A 100 9.81 16.01 -6.87
N ARG A 101 8.70 16.34 -6.21
CA ARG A 101 8.50 17.64 -5.56
C ARG A 101 9.45 17.85 -4.38
N SER A 102 9.72 16.81 -3.60
CA SER A 102 10.65 16.86 -2.45
C SER A 102 12.10 17.04 -2.91
N ALA A 103 12.50 16.35 -3.98
CA ALA A 103 13.81 16.48 -4.60
C ALA A 103 14.04 17.91 -5.13
N ARG A 104 13.07 18.48 -5.84
CA ARG A 104 13.11 19.90 -6.28
C ARG A 104 13.24 20.90 -5.13
N ARG A 105 12.87 20.50 -3.90
CA ARG A 105 12.97 21.31 -2.68
C ARG A 105 14.17 20.94 -1.80
N GLN A 106 15.06 20.06 -2.28
CA GLN A 106 16.22 19.54 -1.54
C GLN A 106 15.85 18.86 -0.19
N ARG A 107 14.65 18.27 -0.09
CA ARG A 107 14.15 17.56 1.11
C ARG A 107 14.25 16.03 1.00
N TRP A 108 15.18 15.51 0.21
CA TRP A 108 15.27 14.07 -0.08
C TRP A 108 15.51 13.22 1.18
N SER A 109 16.21 13.76 2.18
CA SER A 109 16.49 13.05 3.44
C SER A 109 15.23 12.65 4.21
N THR A 110 14.12 13.38 4.03
CA THR A 110 12.82 13.03 4.64
C THR A 110 12.24 11.71 4.13
N TRP A 111 12.78 11.16 3.04
CA TRP A 111 12.37 9.89 2.45
C TRP A 111 13.24 8.71 2.86
N ALA A 112 14.40 8.93 3.50
CA ALA A 112 15.36 7.86 3.78
C ALA A 112 14.78 6.79 4.72
N ALA A 113 14.18 7.21 5.84
CA ALA A 113 13.57 6.29 6.79
C ALA A 113 12.37 5.50 6.22
N PRO A 114 11.36 6.13 5.59
CA PRO A 114 10.28 5.37 4.97
C PRO A 114 10.76 4.48 3.81
N ALA A 115 11.78 4.89 3.05
CA ALA A 115 12.39 4.02 2.03
C ALA A 115 13.05 2.78 2.65
N GLY A 116 13.71 2.91 3.80
CA GLY A 116 14.25 1.78 4.55
C GLY A 116 13.16 0.80 5.00
N VAL A 117 12.05 1.31 5.55
CA VAL A 117 10.90 0.47 5.94
C VAL A 117 10.28 -0.23 4.72
N LEU A 118 10.14 0.48 3.60
CA LEU A 118 9.64 -0.10 2.35
C LEU A 118 10.58 -1.21 1.84
N ALA A 119 11.89 -1.03 1.93
CA ALA A 119 12.86 -2.04 1.52
C ALA A 119 12.72 -3.33 2.34
N VAL A 120 12.53 -3.22 3.66
CA VAL A 120 12.22 -4.39 4.52
C VAL A 120 10.89 -5.01 4.13
N GLY A 121 9.88 -4.18 3.83
CA GLY A 121 8.61 -4.65 3.28
C GLY A 121 8.79 -5.47 2.00
N LEU A 122 9.56 -4.97 1.03
CA LEU A 122 9.82 -5.66 -0.24
C LEU A 122 10.52 -7.01 -0.02
N ALA A 123 11.43 -7.08 0.94
CA ALA A 123 12.04 -8.36 1.34
C ALA A 123 10.99 -9.32 1.93
N ALA A 124 10.06 -8.84 2.74
CA ALA A 124 8.93 -9.64 3.24
C ALA A 124 8.01 -10.10 2.10
N TYR A 125 7.69 -9.22 1.14
CA TYR A 125 6.91 -9.60 -0.05
C TYR A 125 7.59 -10.74 -0.82
N ALA A 126 8.90 -10.62 -1.09
CA ALA A 126 9.67 -11.66 -1.76
C ALA A 126 9.68 -12.98 -0.98
N ALA A 127 9.87 -12.92 0.34
CA ALA A 127 9.81 -14.09 1.22
C ALA A 127 8.42 -14.75 1.26
N GLY A 128 7.35 -13.97 1.05
CA GLY A 128 5.95 -14.40 1.06
C GLY A 128 5.40 -14.89 -0.28
N ARG A 129 6.25 -15.07 -1.30
CA ARG A 129 5.85 -15.66 -2.60
C ARG A 129 5.66 -17.17 -2.47
N SER A 130 4.73 -17.75 -3.23
CA SER A 130 4.46 -19.20 -3.21
C SER A 130 5.67 -20.08 -3.58
N GLY A 131 6.60 -19.56 -4.39
CA GLY A 131 7.85 -20.24 -4.75
C GLY A 131 9.01 -20.07 -3.74
N SER A 132 8.80 -19.33 -2.65
CA SER A 132 9.83 -19.07 -1.64
C SER A 132 10.06 -20.29 -0.73
N PRO A 133 11.30 -20.61 -0.34
CA PRO A 133 11.57 -21.68 0.65
C PRO A 133 11.02 -21.35 2.05
N LEU A 134 10.66 -20.09 2.29
CA LEU A 134 10.06 -19.63 3.55
C LEU A 134 8.53 -19.74 3.55
N CYS A 135 7.92 -20.13 2.42
CA CYS A 135 6.48 -20.20 2.32
C CYS A 135 5.89 -21.34 3.19
N ARG A 136 4.95 -20.98 4.05
CA ARG A 136 4.07 -21.90 4.79
C ARG A 136 2.61 -21.50 4.57
N PRO A 137 1.87 -22.22 3.70
CA PRO A 137 0.57 -21.76 3.20
C PRO A 137 -0.53 -21.71 4.27
N ASP A 138 -0.43 -22.56 5.30
CA ASP A 138 -1.40 -22.63 6.40
C ASP A 138 -1.00 -21.81 7.65
N SER A 139 0.10 -21.06 7.57
CA SER A 139 0.59 -20.24 8.68
C SER A 139 -0.26 -18.98 8.86
N LEU A 140 -0.59 -18.64 10.12
CA LEU A 140 -1.15 -17.31 10.44
C LEU A 140 -0.10 -16.19 10.31
N TRP A 141 1.18 -16.53 10.45
CA TRP A 141 2.28 -15.62 10.18
C TRP A 141 2.62 -15.64 8.69
N GLN A 142 2.13 -14.64 7.96
CA GLN A 142 2.35 -14.47 6.52
C GLN A 142 3.31 -13.30 6.25
N TYR A 143 4.41 -13.55 5.55
CA TYR A 143 5.34 -12.49 5.14
C TYR A 143 4.71 -11.46 4.19
N HIS A 144 3.76 -11.89 3.35
CA HIS A 144 2.98 -10.96 2.53
C HIS A 144 2.06 -10.07 3.42
N GLY A 145 1.52 -10.62 4.51
CA GLY A 145 0.85 -9.81 5.53
C GLY A 145 1.77 -8.76 6.16
N ALA A 146 3.02 -9.12 6.47
CA ALA A 146 4.02 -8.16 6.94
C ALA A 146 4.35 -7.08 5.89
N TRP A 147 4.39 -7.45 4.61
CA TRP A 147 4.50 -6.48 3.50
C TRP A 147 3.39 -5.42 3.54
N HIS A 148 2.13 -5.82 3.75
CA HIS A 148 1.02 -4.87 3.86
C HIS A 148 1.26 -3.86 4.98
N ILE A 149 1.62 -4.33 6.17
CA ILE A 149 1.84 -3.46 7.34
C ILE A 149 3.02 -2.51 7.09
N LEU A 150 4.16 -3.04 6.64
CA LEU A 150 5.40 -2.26 6.48
C LEU A 150 5.27 -1.22 5.37
N SER A 151 4.69 -1.58 4.23
CA SER A 151 4.51 -0.63 3.13
C SER A 151 3.42 0.41 3.43
N ALA A 152 2.34 0.04 4.14
CA ALA A 152 1.35 1.02 4.64
C ALA A 152 1.99 2.02 5.61
N ALA A 153 2.81 1.54 6.56
CA ALA A 153 3.52 2.38 7.51
C ALA A 153 4.54 3.30 6.81
N ALA A 154 5.34 2.76 5.87
CA ALA A 154 6.28 3.54 5.07
C ALA A 154 5.58 4.66 4.28
N ALA A 155 4.46 4.32 3.64
CA ALA A 155 3.68 5.25 2.84
C ALA A 155 3.06 6.36 3.72
N GLY A 156 2.45 5.98 4.85
CA GLY A 156 1.91 6.93 5.83
C GLY A 156 3.00 7.85 6.41
N TRP A 157 4.18 7.32 6.72
CA TRP A 157 5.32 8.09 7.22
C TRP A 157 5.90 9.04 6.17
N ALA A 158 5.82 8.71 4.88
CA ALA A 158 6.25 9.61 3.81
C ALA A 158 5.27 10.79 3.57
N ALA A 159 4.01 10.70 4.01
CA ALA A 159 3.00 11.73 3.72
C ALA A 159 3.37 13.17 4.15
N PRO A 160 4.00 13.41 5.32
CA PRO A 160 4.50 14.72 5.71
C PRO A 160 5.51 15.36 4.75
N ALA A 161 6.27 14.57 3.98
CA ALA A 161 7.19 15.10 2.97
C ALA A 161 6.43 15.79 1.82
N MET A 162 5.17 15.40 1.58
CA MET A 162 4.28 15.94 0.55
C MET A 162 3.51 17.20 0.99
N ALA A 163 3.63 17.61 2.25
CA ALA A 163 3.00 18.83 2.75
C ALA A 163 3.65 20.08 2.14
N PRO A 164 2.90 21.20 2.05
CA PRO A 164 3.51 22.51 1.89
C PRO A 164 4.54 22.72 3.00
N GLY A 165 5.78 23.10 2.66
CA GLY A 165 6.74 23.53 3.68
C GLY A 165 6.18 24.79 4.34
N GLY A 166 6.16 24.83 5.67
CA GLY A 166 5.65 25.97 6.43
C GLY A 166 6.42 27.24 6.07
N ARG A 167 5.89 28.04 5.15
CA ARG A 167 6.20 29.46 5.03
C ARG A 167 5.10 30.19 5.77
N GLY A 168 5.36 30.70 6.98
CA GLY A 168 4.47 31.68 7.62
C GLY A 168 4.05 31.42 9.06
N MET A 169 4.97 31.06 9.96
CA MET A 169 4.77 31.29 11.40
C MET A 169 5.96 32.00 12.06
N GLN A 170 6.78 32.68 11.24
CA GLN A 170 7.98 33.38 11.70
C GLN A 170 8.07 34.82 11.17
N ARG A 171 7.02 35.32 10.50
CA ARG A 171 6.96 36.70 9.98
C ARG A 171 6.01 37.65 10.72
N ASP A 172 5.23 37.16 11.68
CA ASP A 172 4.31 37.97 12.49
C ASP A 172 4.81 38.16 13.94
N ARG A 173 6.12 38.01 14.16
CA ARG A 173 6.78 38.31 15.45
C ARG A 173 8.03 39.17 15.25
N MET A 174 7.91 40.22 14.44
CA MET A 174 8.90 41.30 14.40
C MET A 174 8.19 42.63 14.23
#